data_AF-A0A8H6XJW2-F1
#
_entry.id   AF-A0A8H6XJW2-F1
#
_cell.length_a   1.000
_cell.length_b   1.000
_cell.length_c   1.000
_cell.angle_alpha   90.00
_cell.angle_beta   90.00
_cell.angle_gamma   90.00
#
_symmetry.space_group_name_H-M   'P 1'
#
loop_
_entity.id
_entity.type
_entity.pdbx_description
1 polymer ?
#
loop_
_entity_poly.entity_id
_entity_poly.type
_entity_poly.pdbx_seq_one_letter_code
_entity_poly.pdbx_strand_id
1 'polypeptide(L)'
;MFAILTLVLGAQTALAAVRPSTNLLARQSVTPTDACIDACTPLTNALAAAGTTLGDLCTSTIVNAYAECYDCLVEGGTVTQDEAQDAVNDYVEGCTDGGFPVSGATVSGSSSGG
;
A
#
# COMPACT_ATOMS: atom_id res chain seq x y z
N MET A 1 -33.90 28.47 -13.50
CA MET A 1 -34.43 27.50 -12.52
C MET A 1 -33.67 26.20 -12.73
N PHE A 2 -32.70 25.89 -11.87
CA PHE A 2 -32.06 24.58 -11.79
C PHE A 2 -32.11 24.16 -10.32
N ALA A 3 -32.84 23.08 -10.06
CA ALA A 3 -32.98 22.49 -8.73
C ALA A 3 -31.79 21.56 -8.47
N ILE A 4 -31.00 21.86 -7.45
CA ILE A 4 -29.94 20.99 -6.94
C ILE A 4 -30.60 20.12 -5.86
N LEU A 5 -30.79 18.84 -6.17
CA LEU A 5 -31.37 17.86 -5.25
C LEU A 5 -30.24 17.24 -4.43
N THR A 6 -30.09 17.71 -3.19
CA THR A 6 -29.15 17.22 -2.19
C THR A 6 -29.71 15.93 -1.57
N LEU A 7 -29.10 14.78 -1.83
CA LEU A 7 -29.36 13.52 -1.14
C LEU A 7 -28.10 13.12 -0.37
N VAL A 8 -27.98 13.62 0.86
CA VAL A 8 -27.04 13.10 1.86
C VAL A 8 -27.75 11.95 2.56
N LEU A 9 -27.49 10.72 2.11
CA LEU A 9 -27.85 9.53 2.87
C LEU A 9 -26.79 9.32 3.97
N GLY A 10 -27.18 9.64 5.19
CA GLY A 10 -26.49 9.18 6.39
C GLY A 10 -26.72 7.69 6.61
N ALA A 11 -25.63 6.95 6.74
CA ALA A 11 -25.59 5.66 7.41
C ALA A 11 -24.38 5.68 8.35
N GLN A 12 -24.62 6.22 9.55
CA GLN A 12 -23.70 6.15 10.68
C GLN A 12 -24.19 4.99 11.56
N THR A 13 -23.65 3.79 11.36
CA THR A 13 -23.92 2.67 12.26
C THR A 13 -22.64 1.90 12.59
N ALA A 14 -22.29 1.97 13.88
CA ALA A 14 -21.44 1.06 14.64
C ALA A 14 -19.92 1.09 14.35
N LEU A 15 -19.24 2.01 15.05
CA LEU A 15 -17.87 1.79 15.50
C LEU A 15 -17.85 0.63 16.50
N ALA A 16 -17.31 -0.51 16.08
CA ALA A 16 -16.86 -1.57 16.98
C ALA A 16 -15.46 -2.02 16.54
N ALA A 17 -14.45 -1.43 17.19
CA ALA A 17 -13.11 -1.98 17.33
C ALA A 17 -12.35 -2.41 16.06
N VAL A 18 -12.38 -1.60 14.99
CA VAL A 18 -11.24 -1.58 14.06
C VAL A 18 -10.26 -0.58 14.64
N ARG A 19 -9.22 -1.10 15.28
CA ARG A 19 -8.08 -0.29 15.73
C ARG A 19 -7.63 0.57 14.54
N PRO A 20 -7.37 1.86 14.74
CA PRO A 20 -6.95 2.76 13.67
C PRO A 20 -5.64 2.27 13.05
N SER A 21 -5.72 1.48 11.98
CA SER A 21 -4.65 1.24 11.00
C SER A 21 -4.40 2.51 10.16
N THR A 22 -4.63 3.69 10.75
CA THR A 22 -4.74 5.01 10.09
C THR A 22 -3.39 5.56 9.64
N ASN A 23 -2.31 4.77 9.74
CA ASN A 23 -1.00 5.12 9.20
C ASN A 23 -0.57 4.27 7.99
N LEU A 24 -1.29 3.22 7.61
CA LEU A 24 -0.97 2.50 6.37
C LEU A 24 -1.51 3.24 5.14
N LEU A 25 -2.75 3.72 5.17
CA LEU A 25 -3.30 4.50 4.04
C LEU A 25 -2.59 5.86 3.85
N ALA A 26 -2.10 6.48 4.92
CA ALA A 26 -1.36 7.74 4.83
C ALA A 26 0.08 7.56 4.33
N ARG A 27 0.67 6.36 4.50
CA ARG A 27 1.96 5.98 3.89
C ARG A 27 1.81 5.34 2.51
N GLN A 28 0.58 4.98 2.11
CA GLN A 28 0.22 4.54 0.75
C GLN A 28 -0.09 5.70 -0.19
N SER A 29 0.10 6.96 0.21
CA SER A 29 0.08 8.09 -0.73
C SER A 29 1.38 8.13 -1.56
N VAL A 30 1.76 7.00 -2.14
CA VAL A 30 2.48 7.04 -3.39
C VAL A 30 1.46 7.62 -4.36
N THR A 31 1.58 8.90 -4.71
CA THR A 31 0.98 9.37 -5.96
C THR A 31 1.81 8.71 -7.05
N PRO A 32 1.33 7.62 -7.69
CA PRO A 32 2.07 7.08 -8.81
C PRO A 32 2.19 8.22 -9.81
N THR A 33 3.42 8.59 -10.14
CA THR A 33 3.65 9.40 -11.33
C THR A 33 3.12 8.60 -12.52
N ASP A 34 2.59 9.25 -13.55
CA ASP A 34 2.00 8.58 -14.72
C ASP A 34 2.91 7.47 -15.30
N ALA A 35 4.23 7.60 -15.13
CA ALA A 35 5.22 6.61 -15.54
C ALA A 35 5.16 5.27 -14.78
N CYS A 36 4.71 5.26 -13.52
CA CYS A 36 4.72 4.07 -12.66
C CYS A 36 3.34 3.50 -12.37
N ILE A 37 2.28 4.07 -12.96
CA ILE A 37 0.91 3.54 -12.82
C ILE A 37 0.85 2.07 -13.29
N ASP A 38 1.52 1.72 -14.38
CA ASP A 38 1.55 0.34 -14.89
C ASP A 38 2.22 -0.62 -13.88
N ALA A 39 3.34 -0.20 -13.29
CA ALA A 39 4.05 -0.97 -12.26
C ALA A 39 3.26 -1.10 -10.94
N CYS A 40 2.45 -0.11 -10.59
CA CYS A 40 1.60 -0.11 -9.40
C CYS A 40 0.18 -0.69 -9.64
N THR A 41 -0.17 -1.00 -10.90
CA THR A 41 -1.43 -1.67 -11.26
C THR A 41 -1.59 -3.05 -10.62
N PRO A 42 -0.58 -3.95 -10.59
CA PRO A 42 -0.71 -5.24 -9.90
C PRO A 42 -0.97 -5.05 -8.40
N LEU A 43 -0.34 -4.06 -7.76
CA LEU A 43 -0.59 -3.73 -6.36
C LEU A 43 -2.04 -3.31 -6.14
N THR A 44 -2.56 -2.43 -6.99
CA THR A 44 -3.95 -1.94 -6.89
C THR A 44 -4.95 -3.07 -7.11
N ASN A 45 -4.69 -3.97 -8.07
CA ASN A 45 -5.51 -5.16 -8.29
C ASN A 45 -5.42 -6.14 -7.11
N ALA A 46 -4.24 -6.35 -6.54
CA ALA A 46 -4.05 -7.21 -5.39
C ALA A 46 -4.75 -6.65 -4.14
N LEU A 47 -4.70 -5.34 -3.93
CA LEU A 47 -5.44 -4.64 -2.86
C LEU A 47 -6.95 -4.67 -3.08
N ALA A 48 -7.42 -4.53 -4.32
CA ALA A 48 -8.83 -4.61 -4.66
C ALA A 48 -9.38 -6.04 -4.53
N ALA A 49 -8.54 -7.05 -4.79
CA ALA A 49 -8.86 -8.46 -4.60
C ALA A 49 -8.70 -8.90 -3.13
N ALA A 50 -7.88 -8.19 -2.36
CA ALA A 50 -7.73 -8.43 -0.93
C ALA A 50 -8.99 -8.00 -0.18
N GLY A 51 -9.30 -8.76 0.87
CA GLY A 51 -10.34 -8.39 1.82
C GLY A 51 -9.99 -7.15 2.64
N THR A 52 -10.89 -6.78 3.53
CA THR A 52 -10.73 -5.63 4.43
C THR A 52 -9.92 -5.95 5.68
N THR A 53 -9.34 -7.16 5.77
CA THR A 53 -8.59 -7.60 6.95
C THR A 53 -7.09 -7.51 6.72
N LEU A 54 -6.35 -7.32 7.82
CA LEU A 54 -4.88 -7.26 7.80
C LEU A 54 -4.26 -8.52 7.18
N GLY A 55 -4.85 -9.70 7.39
CA GLY A 55 -4.34 -10.95 6.81
C GLY A 55 -4.46 -11.03 5.29
N ASP A 56 -5.48 -10.40 4.70
CA ASP A 56 -5.63 -10.34 3.25
C ASP A 56 -4.63 -9.37 2.62
N LEU A 57 -4.30 -8.29 3.34
CA LEU A 57 -3.31 -7.29 2.92
C LEU A 57 -1.88 -7.83 3.10
N CYS A 58 -1.64 -8.58 4.17
CA CYS A 58 -0.37 -9.19 4.48
C CYS A 58 -0.17 -10.50 3.73
N THR A 59 -0.06 -10.40 2.42
CA THR A 59 0.28 -11.51 1.52
C THR A 59 1.56 -11.20 0.75
N SER A 60 2.34 -12.25 0.45
CA SER A 60 3.55 -12.08 -0.35
C SER A 60 3.26 -11.48 -1.72
N THR A 61 2.08 -11.69 -2.29
CA THR A 61 1.66 -11.07 -3.56
C THR A 61 1.61 -9.56 -3.45
N ILE A 62 1.00 -9.02 -2.38
CA ILE A 62 0.90 -7.58 -2.17
C ILE A 62 2.26 -6.99 -1.87
N VAL A 63 3.07 -7.65 -1.02
CA VAL A 63 4.44 -7.18 -0.70
C VAL A 63 5.32 -7.12 -1.94
N ASN A 64 5.28 -8.12 -2.81
CA ASN A 64 6.03 -8.11 -4.07
C ASN A 64 5.54 -7.01 -5.01
N ALA A 65 4.23 -6.89 -5.21
CA ALA A 65 3.67 -5.84 -6.05
C ALA A 65 3.96 -4.43 -5.48
N TYR A 66 4.06 -4.31 -4.15
CA TYR A 66 4.46 -3.09 -3.47
C TYR A 66 5.93 -2.75 -3.78
N ALA A 67 6.83 -3.73 -3.67
CA ALA A 67 8.23 -3.55 -4.05
C ALA A 67 8.42 -3.21 -5.54
N GLU A 68 7.68 -3.84 -6.45
CA GLU A 68 7.72 -3.53 -7.90
C GLU A 68 7.25 -2.10 -8.20
N CYS A 69 6.19 -1.65 -7.53
CA CYS A 69 5.73 -0.26 -7.63
C CYS A 69 6.82 0.73 -7.16
N TYR A 70 7.48 0.42 -6.04
CA TYR A 70 8.58 1.22 -5.52
C TYR A 70 9.82 1.18 -6.39
N ASP A 71 10.12 0.05 -7.04
CA ASP A 71 11.21 -0.10 -7.99
C ASP A 71 11.10 0.94 -9.12
N CYS A 72 9.90 1.06 -9.68
CA CYS A 72 9.62 2.07 -10.70
C CYS A 72 9.79 3.51 -10.16
N LEU A 73 9.39 3.79 -8.92
CA LEU A 73 9.57 5.11 -8.32
C LEU A 73 11.06 5.45 -8.11
N VAL A 74 11.87 4.44 -7.78
CA VAL A 74 13.33 4.56 -7.66
C VAL A 74 13.95 4.82 -9.03
N GLU A 75 13.58 4.04 -10.05
CA GLU A 75 14.03 4.28 -11.43
C GLU A 75 13.59 5.66 -11.96
N GLY A 76 12.38 6.09 -11.61
CA GLY A 76 11.84 7.41 -11.91
C GLY A 76 12.44 8.55 -11.09
N GLY A 77 13.35 8.25 -10.15
CA GLY A 77 14.00 9.23 -9.27
C GLY A 77 13.04 9.97 -8.34
N THR A 78 11.86 9.42 -8.09
CA THR A 78 10.83 10.00 -7.22
C THR A 78 11.12 9.73 -5.75
N VAL A 79 11.68 8.55 -5.45
CA VAL A 79 12.12 8.15 -4.10
C VAL A 79 13.52 7.54 -4.20
N THR A 80 14.28 7.58 -3.11
CA THR A 80 15.55 6.85 -3.06
C THR A 80 15.32 5.37 -2.78
N GLN A 81 16.32 4.56 -3.10
CA GLN A 81 16.28 3.12 -2.93
C GLN A 81 16.19 2.70 -1.45
N ASP A 82 16.91 3.41 -0.58
CA ASP A 82 16.80 3.23 0.87
C ASP A 82 15.38 3.56 1.37
N GLU A 83 14.78 4.68 0.93
CA GLU A 83 13.40 5.03 1.29
C GLU A 83 12.38 3.98 0.81
N ALA A 84 12.59 3.45 -0.39
CA ALA A 84 11.76 2.38 -0.95
C ALA A 84 11.88 1.09 -0.14
N GLN A 85 13.10 0.69 0.21
CA GLN A 85 13.33 -0.52 1.01
C GLN A 85 12.82 -0.37 2.44
N ASP A 86 12.99 0.81 3.07
CA ASP A 86 12.43 1.13 4.38
C ASP A 86 10.90 1.06 4.35
N ALA A 87 10.24 1.56 3.31
CA ALA A 87 8.78 1.47 3.17
C ALA A 87 8.30 0.01 3.07
N VAL A 88 9.01 -0.84 2.31
CA VAL A 88 8.70 -2.27 2.22
C VAL A 88 8.95 -2.97 3.56
N ASN A 89 10.05 -2.66 4.25
CA ASN A 89 10.37 -3.23 5.55
C ASN A 89 9.32 -2.83 6.61
N ASP A 90 8.94 -1.57 6.67
CA ASP A 90 7.88 -1.06 7.54
C ASP A 90 6.54 -1.77 7.29
N TYR A 91 6.22 -2.05 6.03
CA TYR A 91 5.03 -2.82 5.67
C TYR A 91 5.09 -4.26 6.21
N VAL A 92 6.23 -4.94 6.01
CA VAL A 92 6.47 -6.31 6.48
C VAL A 92 6.46 -6.40 8.00
N GLU A 93 7.05 -5.41 8.68
CA GLU A 93 7.03 -5.31 10.14
C GLU A 93 5.61 -5.07 10.64
N GLY A 94 4.84 -4.17 10.02
CA GLY A 94 3.43 -3.95 10.36
C GLY A 94 2.57 -5.22 10.20
N CYS A 95 2.85 -6.00 9.16
CA CYS A 95 2.22 -7.30 8.96
C CYS A 95 2.61 -8.33 10.04
N THR A 96 3.89 -8.36 10.39
CA THR A 96 4.42 -9.26 11.42
C THR A 96 3.86 -8.92 12.81
N ASP A 97 3.82 -7.64 13.19
CA ASP A 97 3.21 -7.15 14.43
C ASP A 97 1.70 -7.46 14.48
N GLY A 98 1.04 -7.39 13.32
CA GLY A 98 -0.35 -7.81 13.14
C GLY A 98 -0.59 -9.33 13.27
N GLY A 99 0.45 -10.14 13.43
CA GLY A 99 0.37 -11.60 13.50
C GLY A 99 0.33 -12.32 12.16
N PHE A 100 0.63 -11.61 11.06
CA PHE A 100 0.65 -12.11 9.70
C PHE A 100 2.05 -11.96 9.10
N PRO A 101 3.03 -12.79 9.51
CA PRO A 101 4.38 -12.70 8.99
C PRO A 101 4.38 -12.99 7.48
N VAL A 102 4.91 -12.06 6.70
CA VAL A 102 5.06 -12.16 5.25
C VAL A 102 6.52 -12.21 4.87
N SER A 103 6.82 -12.87 3.75
CA SER A 103 8.15 -12.79 3.16
C SER A 103 8.38 -11.36 2.69
N GLY A 104 9.43 -10.71 3.20
CA GLY A 104 9.85 -9.41 2.69
C GLY A 104 10.21 -9.48 1.21
N ALA A 105 9.91 -8.41 0.48
CA ALA A 105 10.38 -8.22 -0.88
C ALA A 105 11.58 -7.27 -0.87
N THR A 106 12.50 -7.49 -1.80
CA THR A 106 13.66 -6.63 -2.01
C THR A 106 13.38 -5.76 -3.23
N VAL A 107 13.60 -4.46 -3.12
CA VAL A 107 13.54 -3.55 -4.27
C VAL A 107 14.77 -3.85 -5.15
N SER A 108 14.54 -4.13 -6.44
CA SER A 108 15.57 -4.54 -7.40
C SER A 108 16.49 -3.36 -7.71
N GLY A 109 17.49 -3.24 -6.86
CA GLY A 109 18.46 -2.17 -6.94
C GLY A 109 19.22 -2.02 -5.64
N SER A 110 18.63 -2.46 -4.51
CA SER A 110 19.30 -2.68 -3.23
C SER A 110 20.41 -3.73 -3.41
N SER A 111 21.52 -3.29 -3.99
CA SER A 111 22.76 -4.03 -3.92
C SER A 111 23.16 -3.98 -2.46
N SER A 112 22.89 -5.07 -1.73
CA SER A 112 23.47 -5.33 -0.42
C SER A 112 25.00 -5.32 -0.55
N GLY A 113 25.59 -4.13 -0.51
CA GLY A 113 27.02 -3.91 -0.38
C GLY A 113 27.33 -3.81 1.11
N GLY A 114 27.53 -4.96 1.75
CA GLY A 114 28.04 -5.10 3.12
C GLY A 114 29.13 -6.15 3.16
#